data_AF-A0ABD6DIC3-F1
#
_entry.id   AF-A0ABD6DIC3-F1
#
_cell.length_a   1.000
_cell.length_b   1.000
_cell.length_c   1.000
_cell.angle_alpha   90.00
_cell.angle_beta   90.00
_cell.angle_gamma   90.00
#
_symmetry.space_group_name_H-M   'P 1'
#
loop_
_entity.id
_entity.type
_entity.pdbx_description
1 polymer ?
#
loop_
_entity_poly.entity_id
_entity_poly.type
_entity_poly.pdbx_seq_one_letter_code
_entity_poly.pdbx_strand_id
1 'polypeptide(L)'
;MRKQELLHVHQLLSLVRRNLETGESVPPDAFAAYDALGVGPNACNRNKRDHEVAIHRLLAGIETVIEARTGDDTADPPLVH
;
A
#
# COMPACT_ATOMS: atom_id res chain seq x y z
N MET A 1 12.89 10.14 -9.78
CA MET A 1 13.59 8.83 -9.86
C MET A 1 13.74 8.41 -11.33
N ARG A 2 14.69 7.52 -11.65
CA ARG A 2 14.81 6.89 -12.97
C ARG A 2 13.63 5.91 -13.19
N LYS A 3 13.29 5.62 -14.45
CA LYS A 3 12.15 4.71 -14.76
C LYS A 3 12.34 3.32 -14.15
N GLN A 4 13.58 2.81 -14.19
CA GLN A 4 13.91 1.51 -13.60
C GLN A 4 13.73 1.52 -12.08
N GLU A 5 14.21 2.56 -11.38
CA GLU A 5 14.00 2.70 -9.94
C GLU A 5 12.50 2.70 -9.57
N LEU A 6 11.67 3.40 -10.35
CA LEU A 6 10.21 3.41 -10.16
C LEU A 6 9.60 2.03 -10.37
N LEU A 7 10.01 1.29 -11.41
CA LEU A 7 9.54 -0.08 -11.63
C LEU A 7 9.89 -1.00 -10.46
N HIS A 8 11.12 -0.91 -9.94
CA HIS A 8 11.57 -1.76 -8.84
C HIS A 8 10.83 -1.42 -7.54
N VAL A 9 10.65 -0.14 -7.23
CA VAL A 9 9.85 0.28 -6.06
C VAL A 9 8.40 -0.15 -6.20
N HIS A 10 7.81 -0.01 -7.38
CA HIS A 10 6.44 -0.45 -7.63
C HIS A 10 6.27 -1.96 -7.43
N GLN A 11 7.22 -2.76 -7.91
CA GLN A 11 7.26 -4.21 -7.65
C GLN A 11 7.41 -4.54 -6.17
N LEU A 12 8.31 -3.84 -5.46
CA LEU A 12 8.52 -4.05 -4.02
C LEU A 12 7.27 -3.72 -3.21
N LEU A 13 6.63 -2.58 -3.47
CA LEU A 13 5.39 -2.20 -2.78
C LEU A 13 4.22 -3.16 -3.09
N SER A 14 4.19 -3.74 -4.30
CA SER A 14 3.22 -4.78 -4.63
C SER A 14 3.45 -6.09 -3.85
N LEU A 15 4.70 -6.38 -3.44
CA LEU A 15 4.99 -7.48 -2.52
C LEU A 15 4.54 -7.14 -1.10
N VAL A 16 4.79 -5.90 -0.64
CA VAL A 16 4.36 -5.42 0.68
C VAL A 16 2.84 -5.48 0.80
N ARG A 17 2.09 -4.95 -0.18
CA ARG A 17 0.62 -5.07 -0.24
C ARG A 17 0.17 -6.52 -0.07
N ARG A 18 0.72 -7.43 -0.88
CA ARG A 18 0.36 -8.86 -0.82
C ARG A 18 0.60 -9.45 0.56
N ASN A 19 1.72 -9.09 1.20
CA ASN A 19 2.00 -9.54 2.56
C ASN A 19 0.99 -8.98 3.58
N LEU A 20 0.61 -7.70 3.47
CA LEU A 20 -0.41 -7.10 4.32
C LEU A 20 -1.78 -7.79 4.17
N GLU A 21 -2.18 -8.09 2.92
CA GLU A 21 -3.44 -8.78 2.58
C GLU A 21 -3.50 -10.23 3.10
N THR A 22 -2.37 -10.83 3.50
CA THR A 22 -2.38 -12.15 4.17
C THR A 22 -2.70 -12.08 5.67
N GLY A 23 -2.69 -10.89 6.27
CA GLY A 23 -3.03 -10.68 7.67
C GLY A 23 -4.50 -10.33 7.89
N GLU A 24 -4.98 -10.51 9.11
CA GLU A 24 -6.28 -9.99 9.55
C GLU A 24 -6.20 -8.45 9.70
N SER A 25 -7.33 -7.75 9.52
CA SER A 25 -7.43 -6.27 9.50
C SER A 25 -6.80 -5.53 8.30
N VAL A 26 -7.20 -5.89 7.07
CA VAL A 26 -7.06 -5.01 5.90
C VAL A 26 -8.42 -4.41 5.54
N PRO A 27 -8.59 -3.08 5.61
CA PRO A 27 -9.83 -2.44 5.18
C PRO A 27 -10.14 -2.76 3.71
N PRO A 28 -11.39 -3.12 3.35
CA PRO A 28 -11.74 -3.58 1.99
C PRO A 28 -11.32 -2.61 0.87
N ASP A 29 -11.35 -1.31 1.15
CA ASP A 29 -11.11 -0.26 0.16
C ASP A 29 -9.69 0.35 0.25
N ALA A 30 -8.81 -0.18 1.11
CA ALA A 30 -7.47 0.38 1.34
C ALA A 30 -6.66 0.56 0.04
N PHE A 31 -6.83 -0.37 -0.92
CA PHE A 31 -6.11 -0.35 -2.19
C PHE A 31 -6.98 0.01 -3.41
N ALA A 32 -8.25 0.35 -3.22
CA ALA A 32 -9.19 0.60 -4.33
C ALA A 32 -8.71 1.73 -5.27
N ALA A 33 -8.12 2.79 -4.72
CA ALA A 33 -7.58 3.91 -5.51
C ALA A 33 -6.38 3.51 -6.38
N TYR A 34 -5.59 2.52 -5.95
CA TYR A 34 -4.51 1.94 -6.76
C TYR A 34 -5.09 1.01 -7.83
N ASP A 35 -6.03 0.14 -7.46
CA ASP A 35 -6.64 -0.83 -8.39
C ASP A 35 -7.36 -0.13 -9.56
N ALA A 36 -8.01 1.01 -9.29
CA ALA A 36 -8.66 1.84 -10.31
C ALA A 36 -7.70 2.40 -11.38
N LEU A 37 -6.39 2.46 -11.14
CA LEU A 37 -5.41 2.94 -12.12
C LEU A 37 -5.19 1.93 -13.26
N GLY A 38 -5.38 0.63 -13.01
CA GLY A 38 -5.06 -0.42 -13.98
C GLY A 38 -3.58 -0.47 -14.39
N VAL A 39 -2.67 0.06 -13.55
CA VAL A 39 -1.22 0.08 -13.79
C VAL A 39 -0.57 -0.96 -12.88
N GLY A 40 -0.26 -2.12 -13.45
CA GLY A 40 0.43 -3.19 -12.70
C GLY A 40 1.94 -2.94 -12.52
N PRO A 41 2.58 -3.61 -11.55
CA PRO A 41 4.01 -3.48 -11.26
C PRO A 41 4.92 -3.89 -12.42
N ASN A 42 4.46 -4.80 -13.29
CA ASN A 42 5.20 -5.29 -14.44
C ASN A 42 4.90 -4.55 -15.75
N ALA A 43 4.09 -3.48 -15.71
CA ALA A 43 3.67 -2.72 -16.89
C ALA A 43 4.80 -1.81 -17.43
N CYS A 44 5.94 -2.39 -17.83
CA CYS A 44 7.15 -1.66 -18.23
C CYS A 44 6.97 -0.75 -19.45
N ASN A 45 5.92 -0.98 -20.24
CA ASN A 45 5.50 -0.15 -21.37
C ASN A 45 4.84 1.17 -20.92
N ARG A 46 4.31 1.27 -19.70
CA ARG A 46 3.73 2.50 -19.13
C ARG A 46 4.79 3.55 -18.86
N ASN A 47 4.37 4.81 -18.76
CA ASN A 47 5.29 5.93 -18.63
C ASN A 47 5.75 6.10 -17.16
N LYS A 48 6.74 6.98 -16.91
CA LYS A 48 7.27 7.21 -15.56
C LYS A 48 6.21 7.71 -14.58
N ARG A 49 5.35 8.63 -15.02
CA ARG A 49 4.33 9.26 -14.20
C ARG A 49 3.25 8.27 -13.78
N ASP A 50 2.90 7.32 -14.66
CA ASP A 50 1.97 6.23 -14.32
C ASP A 50 2.49 5.42 -13.12
N HIS A 51 3.78 5.08 -13.12
CA HIS A 51 4.41 4.36 -12.01
C HIS A 51 4.56 5.21 -10.74
N GLU A 52 4.87 6.51 -10.87
CA GLU A 52 4.88 7.41 -9.71
C GLU A 52 3.49 7.48 -9.06
N VAL A 53 2.43 7.67 -9.84
CA VAL A 53 1.06 7.72 -9.31
C VAL A 53 0.68 6.39 -8.65
N ALA A 54 1.01 5.26 -9.27
CA ALA A 54 0.77 3.93 -8.72
C ALA A 54 1.47 3.73 -7.36
N ILE A 55 2.73 4.14 -7.24
CA ILE A 55 3.50 4.09 -5.99
C ILE A 55 2.82 4.90 -4.89
N HIS A 56 2.41 6.15 -5.17
CA HIS A 56 1.74 6.98 -4.17
C HIS A 56 0.41 6.37 -3.71
N ARG A 57 -0.37 5.77 -4.61
CA ARG A 57 -1.62 5.08 -4.23
C ARG A 57 -1.38 3.82 -3.41
N LEU A 58 -0.33 3.05 -3.71
CA LEU A 58 0.06 1.91 -2.88
C LEU A 58 0.49 2.33 -1.48
N LEU A 59 1.31 3.38 -1.37
CA LEU A 59 1.76 3.90 -0.07
C LEU A 59 0.57 4.37 0.79
N ALA A 60 -0.38 5.09 0.20
CA ALA A 60 -1.59 5.53 0.90
C ALA A 60 -2.41 4.35 1.44
N GLY A 61 -2.57 3.27 0.64
CA GLY A 61 -3.25 2.07 1.10
C GLY A 61 -2.49 1.33 2.21
N ILE A 62 -1.16 1.27 2.11
CA ILE A 62 -0.30 0.70 3.16
C ILE A 62 -0.46 1.50 4.47
N GLU A 63 -0.43 2.82 4.41
CA GLU A 63 -0.66 3.71 5.55
C GLU A 63 -2.03 3.43 6.21
N THR A 64 -3.10 3.35 5.41
CA THR A 64 -4.46 3.01 5.90
C THR A 64 -4.49 1.66 6.63
N VAL A 65 -3.78 0.65 6.11
CA VAL A 65 -3.71 -0.67 6.77
C VAL A 65 -2.94 -0.58 8.09
N ILE A 66 -1.84 0.16 8.13
CA ILE A 66 -1.04 0.32 9.35
C ILE A 66 -1.87 1.05 10.43
N GLU A 67 -2.53 2.15 10.06
CA GLU A 67 -3.39 2.91 10.97
C GLU A 67 -4.54 2.06 11.54
N ALA A 68 -5.20 1.27 10.69
CA ALA A 68 -6.27 0.36 11.13
C ALA A 68 -5.78 -0.64 12.19
N ARG A 69 -4.56 -1.17 12.02
CA ARG A 69 -3.95 -2.10 12.98
C ARG A 69 -3.52 -1.43 14.28
N THR A 70 -3.03 -0.19 14.23
CA THR A 70 -2.64 0.55 15.43
C THR A 70 -3.85 1.07 16.20
N GLY A 71 -4.96 1.38 15.52
CA GLY A 71 -6.22 1.81 16.15
C GLY A 71 -6.87 0.71 17.00
N ASP A 72 -6.80 -0.54 16.56
CA ASP A 72 -7.34 -1.71 17.29
C ASP A 72 -6.58 -2.00 18.61
N ASP A 73 -5.35 -1.51 18.77
CA ASP A 73 -4.47 -1.79 19.93
C ASP A 73 -4.69 -0.79 21.10
N THR A 74 -5.52 0.25 20.93
CA THR A 74 -5.79 1.27 21.98
C THR A 74 -6.93 0.91 22.95
N ALA A 75 -7.43 -0.33 22.91
CA ALA A 75 -8.33 -0.87 23.92
C ALA A 75 -7.60 -1.43 25.16
N ASP A 76 -6.39 -0.95 25.47
CA ASP A 76 -5.72 -1.26 26.74
C ASP A 76 -6.36 -0.40 27.85
N PRO A 77 -7.02 -1.01 28.86
CA PRO A 77 -7.64 -0.25 29.94
C PRO A 77 -6.58 0.53 30.73
N PRO A 78 -6.93 1.71 31.30
CA PRO A 78 -5.96 2.49 32.05
C PRO A 78 -5.41 1.66 33.21
N LEU A 79 -4.08 1.57 33.29
CA LEU A 79 -3.38 1.03 34.46
C LEU A 79 -3.78 1.88 35.68
N VAL A 80 -4.69 1.33 36.48
CA VAL A 80 -5.06 1.89 37.78
C VAL A 80 -3.88 1.63 38.73
N HIS A 81 -3.13 2.69 39.04
CA HIS A 81 -2.22 2.73 40.19
C HIS A 81 -2.93 3.32 41.40
#